data_AF-A0A957THU5-F1
#
_entry.id   AF-A0A957THU5-F1
#
_cell.length_a   1.000
_cell.length_b   1.000
_cell.length_c   1.000
_cell.angle_alpha   90.00
_cell.angle_beta   90.00
_cell.angle_gamma   90.00
#
_symmetry.space_group_name_H-M   'P 1'
#
loop_
_entity.id
_entity.type
_entity.pdbx_description
1 polymer ?
#
loop_
_entity_poly.entity_id
_entity_poly.type
_entity_poly.pdbx_seq_one_letter_code
_entity_poly.pdbx_strand_id
1 'polypeptide(L)'
;MTTLFAWQTPGNRQFHLNAGDVAPYDIVAPAPIVYESEILTEQARERAAQSVSDQFDSSEGRVRRQQKNRAREILDFIAIVRRDPYLSPELQTDYLRAIDDLKLSAEEAFQIQELDEEEWAAVANETPRALDRIMAEEIRESTVASARRRLTSLIDTDLSDEVSAITVRLTGALIRPNSIYNPTRTEEMKEAARNAVPAQLHSFARGETIIRAGDVATAEDVEALTQLGLLQSEWDWWHV
;
A
#
# COMPACT_ATOMS: atom_id res chain seq x y z
N MET A 1 -33.13 28.91 59.19
CA MET A 1 -32.68 28.23 57.95
C MET A 1 -31.77 29.18 57.22
N THR A 2 -30.46 29.02 57.42
CA THR A 2 -29.45 29.91 56.82
C THR A 2 -28.57 29.04 55.95
N THR A 3 -28.88 28.98 54.66
CA THR A 3 -28.05 28.35 53.65
C THR A 3 -26.81 29.22 53.42
N LEU A 4 -25.68 28.75 53.92
CA LEU A 4 -24.37 29.35 53.67
C LEU A 4 -23.95 28.99 52.25
N PHE A 5 -24.05 29.95 51.33
CA PHE A 5 -23.34 29.94 50.07
C PHE A 5 -21.84 30.11 50.35
N ALA A 6 -21.09 29.01 50.33
CA ALA A 6 -19.63 29.05 50.38
C ALA A 6 -19.10 29.36 48.98
N TRP A 7 -18.84 30.64 48.70
CA TRP A 7 -17.95 31.04 47.61
C TRP A 7 -16.53 30.62 48.00
N GLN A 8 -16.08 29.48 47.47
CA GLN A 8 -14.69 29.05 47.62
C GLN A 8 -13.85 29.77 46.55
N THR A 9 -12.94 30.63 47.01
CA THR A 9 -11.89 31.25 46.19
C THR A 9 -11.09 30.19 45.43
N PRO A 10 -10.58 30.47 44.21
CA PRO A 10 -9.84 29.49 43.40
C PRO A 10 -8.48 29.25 44.04
N GLY A 11 -8.44 28.38 45.05
CA GLY A 11 -7.22 27.79 45.55
C GLY A 11 -6.61 26.92 44.45
N ASN A 12 -5.30 27.00 44.33
CA ASN A 12 -4.44 26.21 43.46
C ASN A 12 -4.68 24.71 43.73
N ARG A 13 -5.74 24.13 43.13
CA ARG A 13 -6.17 22.75 43.38
C ARG A 13 -5.36 21.87 42.45
N GLN A 14 -4.31 21.29 43.00
CA GLN A 14 -3.48 20.32 42.30
C GLN A 14 -4.17 18.96 42.37
N PHE A 15 -4.19 18.26 41.23
CA PHE A 15 -4.80 16.96 41.03
C PHE A 15 -3.72 15.90 40.92
N HIS A 16 -3.97 14.73 41.51
CA HIS A 16 -3.22 13.51 41.19
C HIS A 16 -4.07 12.72 40.21
N LEU A 17 -3.71 12.77 38.92
CA LEU A 17 -4.43 12.06 37.86
C LEU A 17 -3.43 11.60 36.80
N ASN A 18 -3.38 10.29 36.56
CA ASN A 18 -2.60 9.68 35.50
C ASN A 18 -3.50 9.27 34.33
N ALA A 19 -2.92 9.05 33.16
CA ALA A 19 -3.65 8.53 32.03
C ALA A 19 -4.19 7.13 32.36
N GLY A 20 -5.49 6.90 32.12
CA GLY A 20 -6.19 5.68 32.51
C GLY A 20 -6.95 5.76 33.84
N ASP A 21 -6.72 6.80 34.65
CA ASP A 21 -7.49 7.04 35.88
C ASP A 21 -8.87 7.63 35.54
N VAL A 22 -9.89 7.31 36.34
CA VAL A 22 -11.23 7.90 36.19
C VAL A 22 -11.27 9.23 36.94
N ALA A 23 -11.68 10.30 36.26
CA ALA A 23 -11.79 11.62 36.86
C ALA A 23 -12.92 11.64 37.92
N PRO A 24 -12.64 12.00 39.19
CA PRO A 24 -13.65 11.97 40.25
C PRO A 24 -14.64 13.15 40.20
N TYR A 25 -14.33 14.21 39.46
CA TYR A 25 -15.17 15.41 39.27
C TYR A 25 -14.75 16.13 37.98
N ASP A 26 -15.57 17.09 37.53
CA ASP A 26 -15.26 17.91 36.37
C ASP A 26 -14.01 18.78 36.64
N ILE A 27 -13.04 18.71 35.74
CA ILE A 27 -11.85 19.55 35.76
C ILE A 27 -11.96 20.55 34.62
N VAL A 28 -11.87 21.85 34.96
CA VAL A 28 -12.02 22.96 34.02
C VAL A 28 -10.76 23.83 34.00
N ALA A 29 -10.49 24.47 32.87
CA ALA A 29 -9.36 25.38 32.72
C ALA A 29 -9.55 26.67 33.54
N PRO A 30 -8.65 26.99 34.51
CA PRO A 30 -8.79 28.17 35.37
C PRO A 30 -8.51 29.48 34.64
N ALA A 31 -7.76 29.42 33.54
CA ALA A 31 -7.33 30.53 32.70
C ALA A 31 -7.21 30.06 31.25
N PRO A 32 -7.29 30.96 30.26
CA PRO A 32 -7.06 30.57 28.88
C PRO A 32 -5.58 30.22 28.67
N ILE A 33 -5.31 29.18 27.88
CA ILE A 33 -3.96 28.77 27.49
C ILE A 33 -3.94 28.37 26.02
N VAL A 34 -2.81 28.60 25.36
CA VAL A 34 -2.45 28.01 24.08
C VAL A 34 -1.05 27.44 24.24
N TYR A 35 -0.86 26.19 23.88
CA TYR A 35 0.44 25.52 23.98
C TYR A 35 0.65 24.55 22.81
N GLU A 36 1.90 24.21 22.54
CA GLU A 36 2.27 23.15 21.60
C GLU A 36 2.09 21.81 22.30
N SER A 37 1.15 20.99 21.81
CA SER A 37 0.87 19.66 22.36
C SER A 37 1.80 18.63 21.71
N GLU A 38 2.65 18.00 22.51
CA GLU A 38 3.53 16.92 22.07
C GLU A 38 2.70 15.70 21.69
N ILE A 39 1.65 15.39 22.46
CA ILE A 39 0.76 14.25 22.19
C ILE A 39 0.03 14.41 20.85
N LEU A 40 -0.61 15.55 20.60
CA LEU A 40 -1.32 15.80 19.34
C LEU A 40 -0.35 15.88 18.16
N THR A 41 0.85 16.43 18.37
CA THR A 41 1.90 16.46 17.36
C THR A 41 2.34 15.06 16.98
N GLU A 42 2.62 14.19 17.95
CA GLU A 42 3.07 12.82 17.68
C GLU A 42 1.97 11.98 17.02
N GLN A 43 0.72 12.13 17.45
CA GLN A 43 -0.39 11.49 16.74
C GLN A 43 -0.53 11.98 15.29
N ALA A 44 -0.32 13.29 15.05
CA ALA A 44 -0.36 13.84 13.70
C ALA A 44 0.81 13.32 12.84
N ARG A 45 2.00 13.16 13.42
CA ARG A 45 3.16 12.53 12.78
C ARG A 45 2.89 11.09 12.41
N GLU A 46 2.31 10.31 13.31
CA GLU A 46 2.00 8.91 13.06
C GLU A 46 0.92 8.77 11.97
N ARG A 47 -0.12 9.61 12.01
CA ARG A 47 -1.12 9.68 10.92
C ARG A 47 -0.50 10.05 9.58
N ALA A 48 0.45 10.98 9.56
CA ALA A 48 1.17 11.36 8.35
C ALA A 48 2.03 10.19 7.81
N ALA A 49 2.76 9.49 8.69
CA ALA A 49 3.56 8.32 8.32
C ALA A 49 2.70 7.17 7.78
N GLN A 50 1.54 6.90 8.39
CA GLN A 50 0.60 5.87 7.92
C GLN A 50 -0.04 6.22 6.58
N SER A 51 -0.10 7.49 6.23
CA SER A 51 -0.60 7.97 4.93
C SER A 51 0.44 7.83 3.81
N VAL A 52 1.71 7.58 4.12
CA VAL A 52 2.76 7.33 3.13
C VAL A 52 2.55 5.96 2.51
N SER A 53 2.37 5.93 1.20
CA SER A 53 2.29 4.70 0.42
C SER A 53 3.65 4.00 0.34
N ASP A 54 3.62 2.67 0.29
CA ASP A 54 4.80 1.84 0.04
C ASP A 54 5.52 2.27 -1.24
N GLN A 55 6.84 2.39 -1.13
CA GLN A 55 7.74 2.75 -2.23
C GLN A 55 8.31 1.49 -2.87
N PHE A 56 8.49 1.54 -4.19
CA PHE A 56 8.99 0.42 -4.95
C PHE A 56 10.11 0.86 -5.89
N ASP A 57 11.08 -0.03 -6.11
CA ASP A 57 12.14 0.18 -7.09
C ASP A 57 11.73 -0.38 -8.46
N SER A 58 11.99 0.39 -9.52
CA SER A 58 11.72 -0.02 -10.89
C SER A 58 12.73 -1.08 -11.33
N SER A 59 12.37 -2.36 -11.21
CA SER A 59 13.07 -3.46 -11.88
C SER A 59 12.55 -3.69 -13.31
N GLU A 60 11.59 -2.85 -13.73
CA GLU A 60 10.90 -2.79 -15.01
C GLU A 60 11.79 -3.14 -16.20
N GLY A 61 12.88 -2.38 -16.42
CA GLY A 61 13.73 -2.59 -17.59
C GLY A 61 14.42 -3.96 -17.63
N ARG A 62 14.83 -4.50 -16.48
CA ARG A 62 15.49 -5.82 -16.40
C ARG A 62 14.48 -6.94 -16.62
N VAL A 63 13.38 -6.92 -15.86
CA VAL A 63 12.35 -7.97 -15.91
C VAL A 63 11.67 -7.97 -17.27
N ARG A 64 11.30 -6.80 -17.81
CA ARG A 64 10.72 -6.67 -19.15
C ARG A 64 11.61 -7.28 -20.22
N ARG A 65 12.91 -6.95 -20.21
CA ARG A 65 13.88 -7.53 -21.18
C ARG A 65 14.00 -9.04 -21.03
N GLN A 66 14.04 -9.55 -19.80
CA GLN A 66 14.10 -10.99 -19.55
C GLN A 66 12.84 -11.70 -20.07
N GLN A 67 11.65 -11.20 -19.76
CA GLN A 67 10.39 -11.79 -20.22
C GLN A 67 10.23 -11.71 -21.74
N LYS A 68 10.68 -10.62 -22.37
CA LYS A 68 10.69 -10.48 -23.84
C LYS A 68 11.60 -11.51 -24.51
N ASN A 69 12.77 -11.78 -23.94
CA ASN A 69 13.66 -12.83 -24.45
C ASN A 69 13.07 -14.22 -24.23
N ARG A 70 12.50 -14.48 -23.04
CA ARG A 70 11.83 -15.73 -22.73
C ARG A 70 10.65 -16.01 -23.67
N ALA A 71 9.87 -14.98 -24.01
CA ALA A 71 8.79 -15.09 -24.99
C ALA A 71 9.31 -15.56 -26.35
N ARG A 72 10.41 -14.99 -26.84
CA ARG A 72 11.01 -15.40 -28.12
C ARG A 72 11.48 -16.85 -28.09
N GLU A 73 12.20 -17.25 -27.05
CA GLU A 73 12.65 -18.65 -26.89
C GLU A 73 11.47 -19.64 -26.91
N ILE A 74 10.37 -19.31 -26.24
CA ILE A 74 9.16 -20.12 -26.21
C ILE A 74 8.51 -20.17 -27.59
N LEU A 75 8.35 -19.02 -28.26
CA LEU A 75 7.75 -18.95 -29.60
C LEU A 75 8.60 -19.70 -30.63
N ASP A 76 9.93 -19.63 -30.54
CA ASP A 76 10.84 -20.38 -31.40
C ASP A 76 10.67 -21.90 -31.18
N PHE A 77 10.56 -22.34 -29.92
CA PHE A 77 10.29 -23.74 -29.60
C PHE A 77 8.92 -24.20 -30.15
N ILE A 78 7.87 -23.41 -29.97
CA ILE A 78 6.54 -23.71 -30.52
C ILE A 78 6.63 -23.85 -32.05
N ALA A 79 7.31 -22.91 -32.74
CA ALA A 79 7.49 -22.97 -34.18
C ALA A 79 8.19 -24.26 -34.64
N ILE A 80 9.19 -24.74 -33.89
CA ILE A 80 9.87 -26.02 -34.17
C ILE A 80 8.89 -27.19 -34.05
N VAL A 81 8.17 -27.28 -32.92
CA VAL A 81 7.22 -28.38 -32.67
C VAL A 81 6.14 -28.46 -33.74
N ARG A 82 5.61 -27.31 -34.14
CA ARG A 82 4.54 -27.22 -35.15
C ARG A 82 4.96 -27.64 -36.54
N ARG A 83 6.21 -27.35 -36.91
CA ARG A 83 6.76 -27.66 -38.23
C ARG A 83 7.43 -29.02 -38.32
N ASP A 84 7.50 -29.77 -37.22
CA ASP A 84 8.12 -31.09 -37.21
C ASP A 84 7.20 -32.13 -37.87
N PRO A 85 7.54 -32.64 -39.08
CA PRO A 85 6.70 -33.60 -39.80
C PRO A 85 6.75 -35.01 -39.19
N TYR A 86 7.63 -35.25 -38.22
CA TYR A 86 7.80 -36.56 -37.57
C TYR A 86 7.03 -36.67 -36.24
N LEU A 87 6.45 -35.58 -35.75
CA LEU A 87 5.61 -35.59 -34.56
C LEU A 87 4.14 -35.86 -34.91
N SER A 88 3.49 -36.73 -34.15
CA SER A 88 2.03 -36.86 -34.23
C SER A 88 1.35 -35.65 -33.58
N PRO A 89 0.11 -35.31 -33.95
CA PRO A 89 -0.64 -34.19 -33.34
C PRO A 89 -0.76 -34.32 -31.80
N GLU A 90 -0.88 -35.55 -31.30
CA GLU A 90 -0.94 -35.83 -29.86
C GLU A 90 0.40 -35.49 -29.18
N LEU A 91 1.52 -35.88 -29.78
CA LEU A 91 2.86 -35.57 -29.25
C LEU A 91 3.17 -34.07 -29.35
N GLN A 92 2.79 -33.40 -30.43
CA GLN A 92 2.90 -31.95 -30.53
C GLN A 92 2.14 -31.27 -29.38
N THR A 93 0.92 -31.72 -29.11
CA THR A 93 0.09 -31.22 -28.00
C THR A 93 0.81 -31.40 -26.65
N ASP A 94 1.38 -32.58 -26.40
CA ASP A 94 2.12 -32.84 -25.17
C ASP A 94 3.36 -31.95 -25.03
N TYR A 95 4.12 -31.72 -26.10
CA TYR A 95 5.26 -30.79 -26.08
C TYR A 95 4.86 -29.35 -25.79
N LEU A 96 3.77 -28.86 -26.39
CA LEU A 96 3.29 -27.50 -26.13
C LEU A 96 2.82 -27.35 -24.68
N ARG A 97 2.13 -28.35 -24.14
CA ARG A 97 1.65 -28.35 -22.76
C ARG A 97 2.77 -28.49 -21.73
N ALA A 98 3.90 -29.09 -22.11
CA ALA A 98 5.10 -29.18 -21.28
C ALA A 98 5.82 -27.82 -21.10
N ILE A 99 5.38 -26.76 -21.79
CA ILE A 99 5.90 -25.40 -21.56
C ILE A 99 5.30 -24.83 -20.27
N ASP A 100 6.00 -25.06 -19.15
CA ASP A 100 5.56 -24.70 -17.79
C ASP A 100 5.15 -23.23 -17.63
N ASP A 101 5.82 -22.32 -18.35
CA ASP A 101 5.54 -20.89 -18.31
C ASP A 101 4.13 -20.56 -18.83
N LEU A 102 3.62 -21.35 -19.78
CA LEU A 102 2.36 -21.10 -20.45
C LEU A 102 1.18 -21.82 -19.82
N LYS A 103 1.39 -23.00 -19.20
CA LYS A 103 0.34 -23.84 -18.61
C LYS A 103 -0.85 -24.05 -19.55
N LEU A 104 -0.57 -24.44 -20.79
CA LEU A 104 -1.59 -24.57 -21.83
C LEU A 104 -2.59 -25.69 -21.53
N SER A 105 -3.86 -25.45 -21.80
CA SER A 105 -4.86 -26.51 -21.91
C SER A 105 -4.64 -27.32 -23.21
N ALA A 106 -5.27 -28.49 -23.32
CA ALA A 106 -5.22 -29.27 -24.56
C ALA A 106 -5.91 -28.53 -25.72
N GLU A 107 -6.99 -27.80 -25.43
CA GLU A 107 -7.71 -26.98 -26.41
C GLU A 107 -6.84 -25.82 -26.92
N GLU A 108 -6.15 -25.10 -26.01
CA GLU A 108 -5.26 -23.99 -26.39
C GLU A 108 -4.06 -24.49 -27.21
N ALA A 109 -3.50 -25.65 -26.85
CA ALA A 109 -2.41 -26.26 -27.61
C ALA A 109 -2.87 -26.70 -29.01
N PHE A 110 -4.10 -27.20 -29.15
CA PHE A 110 -4.69 -27.57 -30.42
C PHE A 110 -4.97 -26.33 -31.29
N GLN A 111 -5.56 -25.27 -30.74
CA GLN A 111 -5.75 -23.99 -31.44
C GLN A 111 -4.41 -23.43 -31.95
N ILE A 112 -3.37 -23.48 -31.11
CA ILE A 112 -2.02 -23.08 -31.55
C ILE A 112 -1.56 -23.93 -32.73
N GLN A 113 -1.86 -25.23 -32.81
CA GLN A 113 -1.46 -26.08 -33.94
C GLN A 113 -2.23 -25.80 -35.22
N GLU A 114 -3.50 -25.38 -35.13
CA GLU A 114 -4.38 -25.16 -36.27
C GLU A 114 -4.10 -23.87 -37.05
N LEU A 115 -3.49 -22.86 -36.42
CA LEU A 115 -3.16 -21.59 -37.08
C LEU A 115 -2.37 -21.83 -38.37
N ASP A 116 -2.61 -21.06 -39.43
CA ASP A 116 -1.71 -21.13 -40.57
C ASP A 116 -0.36 -20.42 -40.29
N GLU A 117 0.53 -20.40 -41.28
CA GLU A 117 1.85 -19.78 -41.11
C GLU A 117 1.81 -18.25 -41.04
N GLU A 118 0.81 -17.61 -41.66
CA GLU A 118 0.61 -16.16 -41.60
C GLU A 118 0.07 -15.76 -40.22
N GLU A 119 -0.94 -16.50 -39.74
CA GLU A 119 -1.52 -16.34 -38.41
C GLU A 119 -0.49 -16.59 -37.31
N TRP A 120 0.29 -17.67 -37.42
CA TRP A 120 1.37 -17.95 -36.48
C TRP A 120 2.43 -16.85 -36.48
N ALA A 121 2.84 -16.36 -37.65
CA ALA A 121 3.78 -15.24 -37.75
C ALA A 121 3.22 -13.97 -37.08
N ALA A 122 1.91 -13.71 -37.20
CA ALA A 122 1.26 -12.61 -36.51
C ALA A 122 1.32 -12.77 -34.98
N VAL A 123 0.97 -13.95 -34.44
CA VAL A 123 1.10 -14.27 -33.00
C VAL A 123 2.54 -14.11 -32.52
N ALA A 124 3.50 -14.67 -33.26
CA ALA A 124 4.92 -14.65 -32.91
C ALA A 124 5.51 -13.24 -32.89
N ASN A 125 5.04 -12.36 -33.78
CA ASN A 125 5.46 -10.97 -33.82
C ASN A 125 4.76 -10.11 -32.76
N GLU A 126 3.46 -10.33 -32.51
CA GLU A 126 2.70 -9.49 -31.59
C GLU A 126 2.94 -9.83 -30.11
N THR A 127 3.08 -11.10 -29.75
CA THR A 127 3.32 -11.53 -28.36
C THR A 127 4.46 -10.75 -27.67
N PRO A 128 5.70 -10.67 -28.21
CA PRO A 128 6.78 -9.92 -27.59
C PRO A 128 6.57 -8.40 -27.64
N ARG A 129 5.78 -7.86 -28.57
CA ARG A 129 5.44 -6.43 -28.65
C ARG A 129 4.42 -6.06 -27.58
N ALA A 130 3.35 -6.84 -27.45
CA ALA A 130 2.34 -6.70 -26.40
C ALA A 130 2.97 -6.82 -25.00
N LEU A 131 3.87 -7.80 -24.81
CA LEU A 131 4.60 -7.98 -23.55
C LEU A 131 5.50 -6.78 -23.21
N ASP A 132 6.17 -6.20 -24.20
CA ASP A 132 6.99 -5.00 -24.02
C ASP A 132 6.14 -3.77 -23.66
N ARG A 133 4.95 -3.61 -24.27
CA ARG A 133 4.01 -2.52 -23.95
C ARG A 133 3.46 -2.66 -22.52
N ILE A 134 2.92 -3.83 -22.15
CA ILE A 134 2.28 -4.00 -20.83
C ILE A 134 3.30 -3.94 -19.69
N MET A 135 4.49 -4.51 -19.87
CA MET A 135 5.54 -4.53 -18.84
C MET A 135 6.41 -3.27 -18.85
N ALA A 136 6.10 -2.27 -19.70
CA ALA A 136 6.66 -0.93 -19.59
C ALA A 136 6.06 -0.14 -18.42
N GLU A 137 4.91 -0.58 -17.92
CA GLU A 137 4.29 -0.01 -16.73
C GLU A 137 4.69 -0.79 -15.47
N GLU A 138 4.46 -0.17 -14.31
CA GLU A 138 4.63 -0.84 -13.03
C GLU A 138 3.60 -1.96 -12.85
N ILE A 139 4.09 -3.18 -12.62
CA ILE A 139 3.31 -4.37 -12.29
C ILE A 139 3.82 -4.91 -10.95
N ARG A 140 2.98 -4.74 -9.93
CA ARG A 140 3.13 -5.35 -8.61
C ARG A 140 2.44 -6.71 -8.59
N GLU A 141 2.80 -7.56 -7.64
CA GLU A 141 2.16 -8.87 -7.41
C GLU A 141 0.62 -8.76 -7.37
N SER A 142 0.10 -7.78 -6.62
CA SER A 142 -1.33 -7.51 -6.48
C SER A 142 -2.02 -7.04 -7.76
N THR A 143 -1.26 -6.56 -8.74
CA THR A 143 -1.76 -5.95 -9.99
C THR A 143 -1.53 -6.82 -11.23
N VAL A 144 -0.94 -8.01 -11.11
CA VAL A 144 -0.72 -8.91 -12.25
C VAL A 144 -2.05 -9.24 -12.96
N ALA A 145 -3.12 -9.49 -12.19
CA ALA A 145 -4.43 -9.80 -12.74
C ALA A 145 -5.07 -8.61 -13.49
N SER A 146 -4.83 -7.37 -13.05
CA SER A 146 -5.31 -6.18 -13.78
C SER A 146 -4.46 -5.93 -15.04
N ALA A 147 -3.15 -6.14 -14.99
CA ALA A 147 -2.28 -6.09 -16.16
C ALA A 147 -2.75 -7.06 -17.26
N ARG A 148 -3.10 -8.31 -16.88
CA ARG A 148 -3.66 -9.31 -17.81
C ARG A 148 -4.96 -8.88 -18.47
N ARG A 149 -5.89 -8.29 -17.70
CA ARG A 149 -7.19 -7.81 -18.24
C ARG A 149 -7.03 -6.67 -19.25
N ARG A 150 -5.97 -5.86 -19.12
CA ARG A 150 -5.68 -4.76 -20.04
C ARG A 150 -5.02 -5.21 -21.34
N LEU A 151 -4.54 -6.46 -21.43
CA LEU A 151 -3.93 -6.96 -22.65
C LEU A 151 -4.86 -6.90 -23.85
N THR A 152 -6.14 -7.22 -23.67
CA THR A 152 -7.12 -7.22 -24.77
C THR A 152 -7.21 -5.87 -25.48
N SER A 153 -7.04 -4.75 -24.77
CA SER A 153 -7.03 -3.42 -25.39
C SER A 153 -5.66 -3.00 -25.95
N LEU A 154 -4.61 -3.79 -25.74
CA LEU A 154 -3.25 -3.52 -26.19
C LEU A 154 -2.82 -4.35 -27.40
N ILE A 155 -3.59 -5.39 -27.74
CA ILE A 155 -3.39 -6.19 -28.94
C ILE A 155 -3.81 -5.39 -30.17
N ASP A 156 -3.07 -5.58 -31.25
CA ASP A 156 -3.36 -4.98 -32.55
C ASP A 156 -4.76 -5.37 -33.05
N THR A 157 -5.57 -4.37 -33.39
CA THR A 157 -6.97 -4.54 -33.81
C THR A 157 -7.10 -5.13 -35.22
N ASP A 158 -6.01 -5.17 -35.99
CA ASP A 158 -6.00 -5.72 -37.34
C ASP A 158 -5.90 -7.26 -37.34
N LEU A 159 -5.66 -7.88 -36.18
CA LEU A 159 -5.57 -9.33 -36.01
C LEU A 159 -6.97 -9.96 -35.96
N SER A 160 -7.10 -11.18 -36.47
CA SER A 160 -8.34 -11.96 -36.30
C SER A 160 -8.62 -12.24 -34.82
N ASP A 161 -9.88 -12.51 -34.48
CA ASP A 161 -10.29 -12.80 -33.09
C ASP A 161 -9.51 -13.99 -32.51
N GLU A 162 -9.25 -15.01 -33.34
CA GLU A 162 -8.50 -16.20 -32.96
C GLU A 162 -7.02 -15.89 -32.67
N VAL A 163 -6.35 -15.20 -33.60
CA VAL A 163 -4.96 -14.75 -33.42
C VAL A 163 -4.82 -13.84 -32.20
N SER A 164 -5.80 -12.96 -31.99
CA SER A 164 -5.85 -12.08 -30.83
C SER A 164 -5.99 -12.86 -29.52
N ALA A 165 -6.89 -13.84 -29.47
CA ALA A 165 -7.11 -14.66 -28.28
C ALA A 165 -5.85 -15.43 -27.88
N ILE A 166 -5.18 -16.08 -28.84
CA ILE A 166 -3.93 -16.80 -28.60
C ILE A 166 -2.82 -15.83 -28.18
N THR A 167 -2.72 -14.65 -28.81
CA THR A 167 -1.72 -13.64 -28.43
C THR A 167 -1.94 -13.13 -27.00
N VAL A 168 -3.18 -12.82 -26.61
CA VAL A 168 -3.51 -12.45 -25.22
C VAL A 168 -3.14 -13.58 -24.26
N ARG A 169 -3.45 -14.83 -24.62
CA ARG A 169 -3.21 -16.00 -23.79
C ARG A 169 -1.71 -16.25 -23.55
N LEU A 170 -0.90 -16.17 -24.59
CA LEU A 170 0.55 -16.35 -24.51
C LEU A 170 1.19 -15.17 -23.75
N THR A 171 0.83 -13.93 -24.10
CA THR A 171 1.37 -12.73 -23.44
C THR A 171 1.03 -12.72 -21.96
N GLY A 172 -0.23 -13.00 -21.60
CA GLY A 172 -0.70 -12.98 -20.21
C GLY A 172 -0.01 -14.01 -19.31
N ALA A 173 0.38 -15.16 -19.88
CA ALA A 173 1.12 -16.18 -19.17
C ALA A 173 2.54 -15.76 -18.82
N LEU A 174 3.15 -14.88 -19.63
CA LEU A 174 4.53 -14.41 -19.47
C LEU A 174 4.65 -13.11 -18.67
N ILE A 175 3.53 -12.46 -18.31
CA ILE A 175 3.57 -11.33 -17.39
C ILE A 175 4.13 -11.78 -16.04
N ARG A 176 5.09 -11.02 -15.53
CA ARG A 176 5.66 -11.15 -14.19
C ARG A 176 5.67 -9.77 -13.50
N PRO A 177 5.60 -9.72 -12.16
CA PRO A 177 5.84 -8.49 -11.43
C PRO A 177 7.21 -7.92 -11.79
N ASN A 178 7.26 -6.61 -11.98
CA ASN A 178 8.46 -5.88 -12.37
C ASN A 178 8.78 -4.72 -11.40
N SER A 179 8.07 -4.69 -10.26
CA SER A 179 8.22 -3.73 -9.17
C SER A 179 8.55 -4.47 -7.88
N ILE A 180 9.59 -4.02 -7.18
CA ILE A 180 10.09 -4.65 -5.95
C ILE A 180 9.92 -3.66 -4.80
N TYR A 181 9.29 -4.10 -3.71
CA TYR A 181 9.09 -3.27 -2.53
C TYR A 181 10.44 -2.81 -1.97
N ASN A 182 10.58 -1.49 -1.78
CA ASN A 182 11.75 -0.87 -1.19
C ASN A 182 11.42 -0.41 0.25
N PRO A 183 11.73 -1.24 1.27
CA PRO A 183 11.43 -0.89 2.65
C PRO A 183 12.22 0.33 3.13
N THR A 184 13.47 0.49 2.69
CA THR A 184 14.34 1.60 3.08
C THR A 184 13.76 2.92 2.62
N ARG A 185 13.44 3.04 1.33
CA ARG A 185 12.85 4.26 0.76
C ARG A 185 11.47 4.55 1.33
N THR A 186 10.70 3.50 1.66
CA THR A 186 9.40 3.66 2.32
C THR A 186 9.58 4.26 3.72
N GLU A 187 10.52 3.77 4.51
CA GLU A 187 10.76 4.30 5.85
C GLU A 187 11.35 5.71 5.81
N GLU A 188 12.27 6.01 4.88
CA GLU A 188 12.79 7.36 4.65
C GLU A 188 11.66 8.35 4.35
N MET A 189 10.69 7.96 3.52
CA MET A 189 9.53 8.79 3.19
C MET A 189 8.56 8.94 4.38
N LYS A 190 8.39 7.88 5.20
CA LYS A 190 7.62 7.95 6.45
C LYS A 190 8.26 8.91 7.44
N GLU A 191 9.57 8.82 7.63
CA GLU A 191 10.31 9.73 8.51
C GLU A 191 10.24 11.17 8.00
N ALA A 192 10.40 11.39 6.69
CA ALA A 192 10.21 12.71 6.09
C ALA A 192 8.79 13.25 6.31
N ALA A 193 7.76 12.41 6.20
CA ALA A 193 6.37 12.79 6.47
C ALA A 193 6.16 13.15 7.95
N ARG A 194 6.73 12.40 8.91
CA ARG A 194 6.71 12.75 10.34
C ARG A 194 7.38 14.12 10.55
N ASN A 195 8.56 14.33 9.98
CA ASN A 195 9.34 15.56 10.16
C ASN A 195 8.66 16.78 9.51
N ALA A 196 7.83 16.58 8.49
CA ALA A 196 7.08 17.65 7.84
C ALA A 196 5.84 18.12 8.64
N VAL A 197 5.41 17.37 9.67
CA VAL A 197 4.27 17.76 10.51
C VAL A 197 4.67 18.92 11.44
N PRO A 198 4.02 20.09 11.35
CA PRO A 198 4.26 21.17 12.29
C PRO A 198 3.69 20.84 13.67
N ALA A 199 4.23 21.48 14.70
CA ALA A 199 3.71 21.38 16.05
C ALA A 199 2.21 21.73 16.08
N GLN A 200 1.42 20.87 16.73
CA GLN A 200 -0.01 21.05 16.88
C GLN A 200 -0.29 21.93 18.09
N LEU A 201 -1.00 23.04 17.87
CA LEU A 201 -1.43 23.90 18.96
C LEU A 201 -2.74 23.39 19.56
N HIS A 202 -2.79 23.32 20.88
CA HIS A 202 -4.00 23.05 21.63
C HIS A 202 -4.35 24.26 22.50
N SER A 203 -5.64 24.56 22.61
CA SER A 203 -6.10 25.76 23.31
C SER A 203 -7.30 25.47 24.17
N PHE A 204 -7.31 26.03 25.38
CA PHE A 204 -8.48 26.05 26.24
C PHE A 204 -8.89 27.50 26.54
N ALA A 205 -10.19 27.76 26.53
CA ALA A 205 -10.76 28.97 27.09
C ALA A 205 -10.91 28.86 28.62
N ARG A 206 -11.00 30.01 29.30
CA ARG A 206 -11.31 30.02 30.73
C ARG A 206 -12.67 29.36 30.98
N GLY A 207 -12.70 28.41 31.91
CA GLY A 207 -13.89 27.67 32.30
C GLY A 207 -14.27 26.55 31.34
N GLU A 208 -13.50 26.33 30.27
CA GLU A 208 -13.68 25.18 29.39
C GLU A 208 -13.37 23.87 30.13
N THR A 209 -14.19 22.86 29.92
CA THR A 209 -14.00 21.54 30.53
C THR A 209 -12.85 20.81 29.85
N ILE A 210 -11.88 20.38 30.66
CA ILE A 210 -10.75 19.54 30.22
C ILE A 210 -11.18 18.07 30.31
N ILE A 211 -11.65 17.64 31.49
CA ILE A 211 -12.14 16.27 31.74
C ILE A 211 -13.46 16.34 32.51
N ARG A 212 -14.42 15.49 32.18
CA ARG A 212 -15.68 15.37 32.93
C ARG A 212 -15.57 14.30 34.03
N ALA A 213 -16.36 14.47 35.07
CA ALA A 213 -16.52 13.48 36.13
C ALA A 213 -16.99 12.14 35.55
N GLY A 214 -16.27 11.07 35.88
CA GLY A 214 -16.55 9.71 35.43
C GLY A 214 -15.89 9.33 34.11
N ASP A 215 -15.28 10.26 33.38
CA ASP A 215 -14.50 9.96 32.17
C ASP A 215 -13.09 9.47 32.55
N VAL A 216 -12.53 8.61 31.69
CA VAL A 216 -11.15 8.12 31.83
C VAL A 216 -10.19 9.16 31.27
N ALA A 217 -9.23 9.61 32.06
CA ALA A 217 -8.24 10.58 31.65
C ALA A 217 -7.36 10.02 30.52
N THR A 218 -7.30 10.75 29.41
CA THR A 218 -6.41 10.45 28.29
C THR A 218 -5.02 11.07 28.49
N ALA A 219 -4.05 10.68 27.68
CA ALA A 219 -2.73 11.30 27.69
C ALA A 219 -2.79 12.80 27.32
N GLU A 220 -3.70 13.18 26.41
CA GLU A 220 -3.94 14.58 26.03
C GLU A 220 -4.47 15.38 27.22
N ASP A 221 -5.37 14.79 28.00
CA ASP A 221 -5.92 15.45 29.18
C ASP A 221 -4.86 15.68 30.26
N VAL A 222 -4.01 14.68 30.51
CA VAL A 222 -2.90 14.79 31.47
C VAL A 222 -1.88 15.83 31.01
N GLU A 223 -1.58 15.91 29.73
CA GLU A 223 -0.74 16.97 29.15
C GLU A 223 -1.37 18.35 29.39
N ALA A 224 -2.66 18.52 29.10
CA ALA A 224 -3.38 19.77 29.35
C ALA A 224 -3.34 20.20 30.82
N LEU A 225 -3.56 19.26 31.75
CA LEU A 225 -3.48 19.52 33.18
C LEU A 225 -2.06 19.88 33.62
N THR A 226 -1.03 19.27 33.01
CA THR A 226 0.38 19.60 33.26
C THR A 226 0.68 21.03 32.82
N GLN A 227 0.30 21.41 31.60
CA GLN A 227 0.55 22.74 31.03
C GLN A 227 -0.18 23.85 31.79
N LEU A 228 -1.34 23.55 32.38
CA LEU A 228 -2.08 24.47 33.24
C LEU A 228 -1.59 24.49 34.70
N GLY A 229 -0.58 23.69 35.05
CA GLY A 229 -0.06 23.59 36.41
C GLY A 229 -1.04 22.97 37.41
N LEU A 230 -2.02 22.22 36.91
CA LEU A 230 -3.09 21.60 37.68
C LEU A 230 -2.72 20.21 38.19
N LEU A 231 -1.61 19.60 37.77
CA LEU A 231 -1.12 18.37 38.36
C LEU A 231 -0.20 18.63 39.56
N GLN A 232 -0.35 17.81 40.59
CA GLN A 232 0.56 17.82 41.73
C GLN A 232 1.84 17.10 41.31
N SER A 233 2.94 17.85 41.15
CA SER A 233 4.27 17.24 41.01
C SER A 233 4.54 16.42 42.28
N GLU A 234 4.85 15.13 42.16
CA GLU A 234 5.45 14.41 43.28
C GLU A 234 6.73 15.16 43.66
N TRP A 235 6.69 15.84 44.80
CA TRP A 235 7.84 16.52 45.35
C TRP A 235 8.82 15.43 45.78
N ASP A 236 9.95 15.30 45.08
CA ASP A 236 10.99 14.30 45.32
C ASP A 236 11.76 14.68 46.60
N TRP A 237 11.60 13.92 47.69
CA TRP A 237 12.09 14.29 49.02
C TRP A 237 13.60 14.11 49.22
N TRP A 238 14.38 13.84 48.16
CA TRP A 238 15.76 13.36 48.27
C TRP A 238 16.87 14.27 47.75
N HIS A 239 16.68 15.60 47.67
CA HIS A 239 17.82 16.52 47.54
C HIS A 239 17.62 17.83 48.33
N VAL A 240 18.15 17.85 49.56
CA VAL A 240 18.65 19.06 50.26
C VAL A 240 20.09 18.80 50.65
#